data_AF-A0A832HY77-F1
#
_entry.id   AF-A0A832HY77-F1
#
_cell.length_a   1.000
_cell.length_b   1.000
_cell.length_c   1.000
_cell.angle_alpha   90.00
_cell.angle_beta   90.00
_cell.angle_gamma   90.00
#
_symmetry.space_group_name_H-M   'P 1'
#
loop_
_entity.id
_entity.type
_entity.pdbx_description
1 polymer ?
#
loop_
_entity_poly.entity_id
_entity_poly.type
_entity_poly.pdbx_seq_one_letter_code
_entity_poly.pdbx_strand_id
1 'polypeptide(L)'
;MKLGFIVNPIAGMGGKVGLKGTDGILKEAIARGAKPVAPERATEFLKKLKESSGKLEIEVLTCPGVMGEEEAQNAGVNVKILPIKLGKETSAEDTKVAVKMLVKADVDLIVFVGGDGTARDIFDAMKDCHADVPVLGVPSGVKMYSGIFAVSPADAVDVVLAFAENQAEIADFEVMDADENAIRSDTFAVKLHGFLKCPFLPMRIQGSKQVSPETVDEKENQTAIAKTIIEDMRQDATYILGPGTTVKRIAELLGVEKTVLGVDIYKNGKVILDVDEKRIMEEIKDWQKTWIILSPIGHQGILLGRGNQQISPEIVKRVTKQRIIVAATKSKLQSIEGNVLRVDTGDAEVDKMLRGYIRVITDYKEWRLMPVQ
;
A
#
# COMPACT_ATOMS: atom_id res chain seq x y z
N MET A 1 -2.74 -14.91 -24.67
CA MET A 1 -3.61 -14.23 -23.68
C MET A 1 -3.77 -12.77 -24.07
N LYS A 2 -4.98 -12.22 -24.03
CA LYS A 2 -5.26 -10.80 -24.19
C LYS A 2 -5.34 -10.12 -22.83
N LEU A 3 -4.41 -9.20 -22.59
CA LEU A 3 -4.32 -8.42 -21.36
C LEU A 3 -4.90 -7.02 -21.59
N GLY A 4 -5.99 -6.69 -20.92
CA GLY A 4 -6.44 -5.30 -20.84
C GLY A 4 -5.62 -4.52 -19.82
N PHE A 5 -5.13 -3.34 -20.19
CA PHE A 5 -4.31 -2.49 -19.34
C PHE A 5 -4.93 -1.09 -19.21
N ILE A 6 -5.02 -0.59 -17.97
CA ILE A 6 -5.55 0.74 -17.67
C ILE A 6 -4.61 1.45 -16.69
N VAL A 7 -4.25 2.70 -16.96
CA VAL A 7 -3.56 3.55 -16.00
C VAL A 7 -4.49 4.68 -15.58
N ASN A 8 -4.64 4.88 -14.26
CA ASN A 8 -5.19 6.12 -13.74
C ASN A 8 -4.02 7.10 -13.48
N PRO A 9 -3.78 8.10 -14.34
CA PRO A 9 -2.57 8.91 -14.30
C PRO A 9 -2.46 9.79 -13.04
N ILE A 10 -3.58 10.09 -12.39
CA ILE A 10 -3.63 10.93 -11.18
C ILE A 10 -3.55 10.12 -9.88
N ALA A 11 -3.58 8.80 -9.95
CA ALA A 11 -3.54 7.95 -8.77
C ALA A 11 -2.16 8.01 -8.07
N GLY A 12 -2.19 7.92 -6.74
CA GLY A 12 -1.00 7.91 -5.89
C GLY A 12 -0.45 9.30 -5.51
N MET A 13 -0.99 10.38 -6.07
CA MET A 13 -0.48 11.74 -5.79
C MET A 13 -0.73 12.22 -4.35
N GLY A 14 -1.79 11.75 -3.70
CA GLY A 14 -2.20 12.24 -2.36
C GLY A 14 -1.29 11.76 -1.23
N GLY A 15 -0.79 10.53 -1.31
CA GLY A 15 0.00 9.91 -0.25
C GLY A 15 1.31 10.63 0.06
N LYS A 16 2.01 11.12 -0.97
CA LYS A 16 3.31 11.83 -0.82
C LYS A 16 3.18 13.20 -0.17
N VAL A 17 2.00 13.81 -0.19
CA VAL A 17 1.74 15.16 0.36
C VAL A 17 0.85 15.13 1.60
N GLY A 18 0.74 13.96 2.25
CA GLY A 18 -0.08 13.77 3.46
C GLY A 18 -1.60 13.85 3.22
N LEU A 19 -2.05 13.88 1.96
CA LEU A 19 -3.46 13.91 1.62
C LEU A 19 -4.05 12.50 1.68
N LYS A 20 -5.25 12.40 2.25
CA LYS A 20 -6.02 11.16 2.40
C LYS A 20 -6.78 10.81 1.10
N GLY A 21 -6.07 10.84 -0.04
CA GLY A 21 -6.64 10.59 -1.37
C GLY A 21 -6.34 11.68 -2.41
N THR A 22 -6.78 11.47 -3.65
CA THR A 22 -6.70 12.45 -4.77
C THR A 22 -8.04 12.80 -5.35
N ASP A 23 -9.10 12.06 -4.99
CA ASP A 23 -10.43 12.24 -5.56
C ASP A 23 -11.02 13.58 -5.08
N GLY A 24 -11.39 14.43 -6.04
CA GLY A 24 -11.96 15.75 -5.77
C GLY A 24 -10.98 16.84 -5.29
N ILE A 25 -9.69 16.52 -5.06
CA ILE A 25 -8.68 17.46 -4.53
C ILE A 25 -7.38 17.50 -5.35
N LEU A 26 -7.42 17.05 -6.60
CA LEU A 26 -6.27 17.03 -7.51
C LEU A 26 -5.52 18.37 -7.59
N LYS A 27 -6.25 19.48 -7.66
CA LYS A 27 -5.67 20.84 -7.70
C LYS A 27 -4.88 21.18 -6.44
N GLU A 28 -5.34 20.73 -5.29
CA GLU A 28 -4.65 20.93 -4.01
C GLU A 28 -3.41 20.04 -3.90
N ALA A 29 -3.50 18.78 -4.35
CA ALA A 29 -2.34 17.88 -4.40
C ALA A 29 -1.22 18.45 -5.29
N ILE A 30 -1.57 18.95 -6.48
CA ILE A 30 -0.62 19.61 -7.39
C ILE A 30 -0.03 20.87 -6.74
N ALA A 31 -0.85 21.70 -6.09
CA ALA A 31 -0.38 22.90 -5.40
C ALA A 31 0.60 22.58 -4.25
N ARG A 32 0.44 21.41 -3.60
CA ARG A 32 1.37 20.90 -2.58
C ARG A 32 2.59 20.19 -3.16
N GLY A 33 2.77 20.19 -4.47
CA GLY A 33 3.94 19.62 -5.16
C GLY A 33 3.86 18.12 -5.41
N ALA A 34 2.67 17.52 -5.36
CA ALA A 34 2.50 16.11 -5.67
C ALA A 34 2.91 15.81 -7.11
N LYS A 35 3.64 14.72 -7.30
CA LYS A 35 4.02 14.19 -8.63
C LYS A 35 3.22 12.92 -8.94
N PRO A 36 2.83 12.68 -10.20
CA PRO A 36 2.20 11.43 -10.61
C PRO A 36 3.06 10.22 -10.24
N VAL A 37 2.46 9.20 -9.63
CA VAL A 37 3.17 7.96 -9.23
C VAL A 37 2.73 6.78 -10.11
N ALA A 38 1.46 6.76 -10.52
CA ALA A 38 0.92 5.69 -11.37
C ALA A 38 1.67 5.49 -12.70
N PRO A 39 2.06 6.54 -13.46
CA PRO A 39 2.78 6.36 -14.72
C PRO A 39 4.13 5.64 -14.56
N GLU A 40 4.88 5.96 -13.50
CA GLU A 40 6.17 5.31 -13.20
C GLU A 40 5.96 3.83 -12.85
N ARG A 41 4.96 3.52 -12.01
CA ARG A 41 4.60 2.15 -11.62
C ARG A 41 4.08 1.32 -12.79
N ALA A 42 3.30 1.93 -13.67
CA ALA A 42 2.81 1.31 -14.90
C ALA A 42 3.96 0.98 -15.85
N THR A 43 4.89 1.91 -16.06
CA THR A 43 6.09 1.67 -16.86
C THR A 43 6.96 0.55 -16.25
N GLU A 44 7.12 0.54 -14.92
CA GLU A 44 7.84 -0.51 -14.19
C GLU A 44 7.19 -1.89 -14.42
N PHE A 45 5.87 -1.99 -14.26
CA PHE A 45 5.10 -3.21 -14.50
C PHE A 45 5.27 -3.72 -15.94
N LEU A 46 5.08 -2.85 -16.94
CA LEU A 46 5.15 -3.23 -18.35
C LEU A 46 6.57 -3.68 -18.77
N LYS A 47 7.62 -3.01 -18.27
CA LYS A 47 9.02 -3.43 -18.51
C LYS A 47 9.28 -4.82 -17.95
N LYS A 48 8.91 -5.05 -16.70
CA LYS A 48 9.08 -6.36 -16.05
C LYS A 48 8.26 -7.45 -16.75
N LEU A 49 7.02 -7.13 -17.15
CA LEU A 49 6.19 -8.08 -17.89
C LEU A 49 6.85 -8.50 -19.20
N LYS A 50 7.43 -7.54 -19.96
CA LYS A 50 8.16 -7.80 -21.20
C LYS A 50 9.42 -8.64 -20.99
N GLU A 51 10.18 -8.34 -19.94
CA GLU A 51 11.42 -9.05 -19.61
C GLU A 51 11.15 -10.49 -19.17
N SER A 52 10.05 -10.71 -18.44
CA SER A 52 9.72 -12.00 -17.84
C SER A 52 8.76 -12.85 -18.67
N SER A 53 8.07 -12.31 -19.68
CA SER A 53 7.10 -13.06 -20.50
C SER A 53 7.73 -14.19 -21.32
N GLY A 54 9.03 -14.11 -21.62
CA GLY A 54 9.76 -15.18 -22.28
C GLY A 54 9.14 -15.59 -23.63
N LYS A 55 8.50 -16.76 -23.69
CA LYS A 55 7.80 -17.29 -24.87
C LYS A 55 6.27 -17.09 -24.83
N LEU A 56 5.73 -16.52 -23.76
CA LEU A 56 4.30 -16.31 -23.63
C LEU A 56 3.83 -15.20 -24.56
N GLU A 57 2.83 -15.49 -25.39
CA GLU A 57 2.18 -14.50 -26.23
C GLU A 57 1.11 -13.75 -25.43
N ILE A 58 1.46 -12.55 -24.97
CA ILE A 58 0.57 -11.62 -24.28
C ILE A 58 0.29 -10.43 -25.20
N GLU A 59 -0.93 -10.36 -25.74
CA GLU A 59 -1.41 -9.21 -26.51
C GLU A 59 -1.96 -8.17 -25.52
N VAL A 60 -1.31 -7.00 -25.43
CA VAL A 60 -1.73 -5.95 -24.50
C VAL A 60 -2.64 -4.94 -25.21
N LEU A 61 -3.83 -4.72 -24.67
CA LEU A 61 -4.80 -3.73 -25.14
C LEU A 61 -4.89 -2.59 -24.11
N THR A 62 -4.76 -1.34 -24.54
CA THR A 62 -4.74 -0.19 -23.61
C THR A 62 -5.43 1.05 -24.17
N CYS A 63 -5.70 2.01 -23.29
CA CYS A 63 -6.21 3.34 -23.64
C CYS A 63 -5.13 4.23 -24.29
N PRO A 64 -5.51 5.23 -25.10
CA PRO A 64 -4.58 6.19 -25.66
C PRO A 64 -3.98 7.13 -24.60
N GLY A 65 -2.86 7.79 -24.95
CA GLY A 65 -2.16 8.77 -24.13
C GLY A 65 -1.76 8.27 -22.73
N VAL A 66 -1.94 9.15 -21.74
CA VAL A 66 -1.59 8.97 -20.31
C VAL A 66 -2.36 7.87 -19.56
N MET A 67 -3.30 7.18 -20.23
CA MET A 67 -4.03 6.06 -19.64
C MET A 67 -3.44 4.68 -20.00
N GLY A 68 -2.23 4.66 -20.59
CA GLY A 68 -1.41 3.46 -20.75
C GLY A 68 -0.62 3.39 -22.06
N GLU A 69 -0.95 4.16 -23.09
CA GLU A 69 -0.18 4.21 -24.35
C GLU A 69 1.21 4.79 -24.12
N GLU A 70 1.30 5.92 -23.42
CA GLU A 70 2.58 6.58 -23.13
C GLU A 70 3.49 5.68 -22.28
N GLU A 71 2.93 5.03 -21.27
CA GLU A 71 3.63 4.07 -20.41
C GLU A 71 4.13 2.85 -21.19
N ALA A 72 3.31 2.34 -22.12
CA ALA A 72 3.70 1.24 -23.00
C ALA A 72 4.83 1.62 -23.96
N GLN A 73 4.76 2.82 -24.55
CA GLN A 73 5.84 3.35 -25.39
C GLN A 73 7.14 3.50 -24.58
N ASN A 74 7.08 4.05 -23.37
CA ASN A 74 8.23 4.18 -22.47
C ASN A 74 8.81 2.85 -21.99
N ALA A 75 7.98 1.80 -21.91
CA ALA A 75 8.39 0.43 -21.62
C ALA A 75 8.88 -0.33 -22.87
N GLY A 76 8.68 0.23 -24.06
CA GLY A 76 8.97 -0.43 -25.34
C GLY A 76 8.10 -1.68 -25.57
N VAL A 77 6.86 -1.66 -25.07
CA VAL A 77 5.87 -2.74 -25.24
C VAL A 77 4.94 -2.38 -26.39
N ASN A 78 4.77 -3.30 -27.34
CA ASN A 78 3.79 -3.12 -28.41
C ASN A 78 2.39 -3.37 -27.85
N VAL A 79 1.49 -2.42 -28.09
CA VAL A 79 0.12 -2.45 -27.56
C VAL A 79 -0.89 -2.17 -28.67
N LYS A 80 -2.10 -2.69 -28.50
CA LYS A 80 -3.25 -2.35 -29.33
C LYS A 80 -4.08 -1.27 -28.63
N ILE A 81 -4.16 -0.11 -29.26
CA ILE A 81 -4.87 1.03 -28.68
C ILE A 81 -6.37 0.89 -28.89
N LEU A 82 -7.14 1.04 -27.81
CA LEU A 82 -8.59 1.09 -27.86
C LEU A 82 -9.07 2.38 -28.55
N PRO A 83 -10.12 2.32 -29.37
CA PRO A 83 -10.64 3.50 -30.07
C PRO A 83 -11.48 4.39 -29.14
N ILE A 84 -10.83 4.96 -28.13
CA ILE A 84 -11.43 5.84 -27.11
C ILE A 84 -11.00 7.28 -27.40
N LYS A 85 -11.91 8.24 -27.22
CA LYS A 85 -11.58 9.67 -27.27
C LYS A 85 -11.42 10.19 -25.85
N LEU A 86 -10.21 10.62 -25.51
CA LEU A 86 -9.92 11.25 -24.22
C LEU A 86 -10.00 12.77 -24.31
N GLY A 87 -10.45 13.40 -23.23
CA GLY A 87 -10.36 14.84 -23.04
C GLY A 87 -8.94 15.30 -22.71
N LYS A 88 -8.78 16.60 -22.42
CA LYS A 88 -7.50 17.15 -21.90
C LYS A 88 -7.15 16.65 -20.50
N GLU A 89 -8.17 16.34 -19.71
CA GLU A 89 -8.06 15.78 -18.36
C GLU A 89 -8.83 14.46 -18.35
N THR A 90 -8.30 13.48 -17.60
CA THR A 90 -8.93 12.17 -17.41
C THR A 90 -9.85 12.17 -16.20
N SER A 91 -10.89 11.35 -16.25
CA SER A 91 -11.93 11.23 -15.25
C SER A 91 -12.22 9.77 -14.88
N ALA A 92 -13.00 9.57 -13.82
CA ALA A 92 -13.56 8.26 -13.47
C ALA A 92 -14.36 7.64 -14.62
N GLU A 93 -15.08 8.46 -15.39
CA GLU A 93 -15.86 7.98 -16.54
C GLU A 93 -14.96 7.44 -17.66
N ASP A 94 -13.78 8.01 -17.87
CA ASP A 94 -12.82 7.49 -18.85
C ASP A 94 -12.34 6.09 -18.46
N THR A 95 -12.12 5.83 -17.16
CA THR A 95 -11.83 4.49 -16.63
C THR A 95 -12.99 3.54 -16.88
N LYS A 96 -14.24 3.97 -16.62
CA LYS A 96 -15.43 3.14 -16.84
C LYS A 96 -15.64 2.79 -18.32
N VAL A 97 -15.42 3.75 -19.21
CA VAL A 97 -15.45 3.55 -20.67
C VAL A 97 -14.36 2.58 -21.11
N ALA A 98 -13.14 2.71 -20.57
CA ALA A 98 -12.03 1.81 -20.84
C ALA A 98 -12.37 0.36 -20.51
N VAL A 99 -12.90 0.10 -19.32
CA VAL A 99 -13.33 -1.23 -18.89
C VAL A 99 -14.37 -1.81 -19.83
N LYS A 100 -15.42 -1.04 -20.16
CA LYS A 100 -16.48 -1.48 -21.08
C LYS A 100 -15.93 -1.81 -22.48
N MET A 101 -14.91 -1.09 -22.94
CA MET A 101 -14.25 -1.36 -24.23
C MET A 101 -13.33 -2.59 -24.18
N LEU A 102 -12.61 -2.81 -23.08
CA LEU A 102 -11.80 -4.00 -22.86
C LEU A 102 -12.65 -5.26 -22.80
N VAL A 103 -13.76 -5.22 -22.05
CA VAL A 103 -14.74 -6.32 -22.01
C VAL A 103 -15.26 -6.63 -23.41
N LYS A 104 -15.64 -5.62 -24.20
CA LYS A 104 -16.08 -5.81 -25.60
C LYS A 104 -14.99 -6.37 -26.50
N ALA A 105 -13.72 -6.13 -26.20
CA ALA A 105 -12.58 -6.68 -26.92
C ALA A 105 -12.24 -8.12 -26.52
N ASP A 106 -13.00 -8.68 -25.57
CA ASP A 106 -12.87 -10.06 -25.08
C ASP A 106 -11.46 -10.31 -24.53
N VAL A 107 -11.05 -9.48 -23.57
CA VAL A 107 -9.78 -9.66 -22.85
C VAL A 107 -9.92 -10.72 -21.76
N ASP A 108 -8.84 -11.47 -21.53
CA ASP A 108 -8.81 -12.56 -20.56
C ASP A 108 -8.60 -12.05 -19.12
N LEU A 109 -7.91 -10.92 -18.97
CA LEU A 109 -7.56 -10.30 -17.69
C LEU A 109 -7.48 -8.79 -17.86
N ILE A 110 -8.02 -8.03 -16.90
CA ILE A 110 -7.82 -6.58 -16.80
C ILE A 110 -6.80 -6.29 -15.69
N VAL A 111 -5.70 -5.64 -16.04
CA VAL A 111 -4.73 -5.09 -15.08
C VAL A 111 -4.87 -3.58 -15.06
N PHE A 112 -4.98 -2.99 -13.87
CA PHE A 112 -5.04 -1.54 -13.73
C PHE A 112 -3.98 -1.01 -12.78
N VAL A 113 -3.45 0.19 -13.04
CA VAL A 113 -2.54 0.90 -12.13
C VAL A 113 -3.29 2.04 -11.48
N GLY A 114 -3.53 1.94 -10.18
CA GLY A 114 -4.45 2.83 -9.49
C GLY A 114 -4.51 2.63 -7.97
N GLY A 115 -5.52 3.24 -7.34
CA GLY A 115 -5.89 3.04 -5.93
C GLY A 115 -7.34 2.56 -5.79
N ASP A 116 -7.87 2.53 -4.57
CA ASP A 116 -9.22 2.01 -4.29
C ASP A 116 -10.33 2.72 -5.10
N GLY A 117 -10.23 4.04 -5.30
CA GLY A 117 -11.18 4.77 -6.15
C GLY A 117 -11.22 4.23 -7.59
N THR A 118 -10.07 3.84 -8.14
CA THR A 118 -9.98 3.21 -9.47
C THR A 118 -10.57 1.79 -9.45
N ALA A 119 -10.33 1.02 -8.39
CA ALA A 119 -10.94 -0.30 -8.21
C ALA A 119 -12.48 -0.21 -8.14
N ARG A 120 -13.01 0.82 -7.45
CA ARG A 120 -14.44 1.14 -7.38
C ARG A 120 -15.00 1.48 -8.75
N ASP A 121 -14.33 2.34 -9.52
CA ASP A 121 -14.77 2.71 -10.86
C ASP A 121 -14.81 1.50 -11.81
N ILE A 122 -13.82 0.61 -11.71
CA ILE A 122 -13.79 -0.65 -12.47
C ILE A 122 -14.94 -1.55 -12.05
N PHE A 123 -15.19 -1.71 -10.74
CA PHE A 123 -16.31 -2.50 -10.25
C PHE A 123 -17.65 -1.99 -10.78
N ASP A 124 -17.89 -0.68 -10.71
CA ASP A 124 -19.12 -0.07 -11.24
C ASP A 124 -19.28 -0.37 -12.73
N ALA A 125 -18.21 -0.23 -13.52
CA ALA A 125 -18.24 -0.51 -14.95
C ALA A 125 -18.50 -1.99 -15.27
N MET A 126 -17.86 -2.91 -14.54
CA MET A 126 -18.07 -4.35 -14.67
C MET A 126 -19.52 -4.73 -14.36
N LYS A 127 -20.09 -4.15 -13.29
CA LYS A 127 -21.48 -4.34 -12.92
C LYS A 127 -22.45 -3.82 -13.97
N ASP A 128 -22.20 -2.62 -14.49
CA ASP A 128 -23.02 -2.00 -15.55
C ASP A 128 -23.08 -2.84 -16.83
N CYS A 129 -21.97 -3.48 -17.21
CA CYS A 129 -21.91 -4.30 -18.42
C CYS A 129 -22.10 -5.81 -18.16
N HIS A 130 -22.44 -6.19 -16.92
CA HIS A 130 -22.62 -7.58 -16.50
C HIS A 130 -21.44 -8.49 -16.88
N ALA A 131 -20.22 -7.97 -16.76
CA ALA A 131 -18.99 -8.68 -17.09
C ALA A 131 -18.39 -9.35 -15.84
N ASP A 132 -17.64 -10.42 -16.08
CA ASP A 132 -17.04 -11.27 -15.03
C ASP A 132 -15.56 -11.57 -15.33
N VAL A 133 -14.94 -10.71 -16.14
CA VAL A 133 -13.51 -10.77 -16.47
C VAL A 133 -12.68 -10.54 -15.20
N PRO A 134 -11.68 -11.39 -14.91
CA PRO A 134 -10.80 -11.17 -13.77
C PRO A 134 -10.06 -9.83 -13.84
N VAL A 135 -9.81 -9.23 -12.67
CA VAL A 135 -9.19 -7.92 -12.51
C VAL A 135 -8.05 -8.01 -11.49
N LEU A 136 -6.90 -7.42 -11.80
CA LEU A 136 -5.74 -7.31 -10.91
C LEU A 136 -5.26 -5.85 -10.80
N GLY A 137 -5.09 -5.37 -9.57
CA GLY A 137 -4.58 -4.03 -9.30
C GLY A 137 -3.06 -3.99 -9.12
N VAL A 138 -2.38 -3.08 -9.83
CA VAL A 138 -1.01 -2.66 -9.56
C VAL A 138 -1.06 -1.44 -8.64
N PRO A 139 -0.44 -1.50 -7.46
CA PRO A 139 -0.54 -0.44 -6.48
C PRO A 139 0.19 0.84 -6.92
N SER A 140 -0.52 1.99 -6.96
CA SER A 140 0.10 3.31 -7.22
C SER A 140 0.15 4.23 -5.99
N GLY A 141 -0.49 3.85 -4.88
CA GLY A 141 -0.64 4.70 -3.70
C GLY A 141 -0.48 3.95 -2.37
N VAL A 142 -0.80 4.67 -1.29
CA VAL A 142 -0.44 4.28 0.08
C VAL A 142 -1.59 3.76 0.96
N LYS A 143 -2.83 3.87 0.47
CA LYS A 143 -4.07 3.55 1.21
C LYS A 143 -4.98 2.68 0.35
N MET A 144 -4.53 1.46 0.06
CA MET A 144 -5.36 0.46 -0.62
C MET A 144 -5.92 -0.52 0.42
N TYR A 145 -7.24 -0.56 0.53
CA TYR A 145 -7.99 -1.45 1.41
C TYR A 145 -8.59 -2.62 0.65
N SER A 146 -8.82 -2.45 -0.66
CA SER A 146 -9.34 -3.52 -1.52
C SER A 146 -8.36 -4.68 -1.60
N GLY A 147 -8.89 -5.90 -1.59
CA GLY A 147 -8.11 -7.14 -1.72
C GLY A 147 -7.60 -7.40 -3.14
N ILE A 148 -7.97 -6.55 -4.11
CA ILE A 148 -7.70 -6.78 -5.55
C ILE A 148 -6.27 -6.43 -5.98
N PHE A 149 -5.47 -5.83 -5.09
CA PHE A 149 -4.14 -5.32 -5.41
C PHE A 149 -3.05 -6.36 -5.18
N ALA A 150 -2.10 -6.44 -6.11
CA ALA A 150 -0.84 -7.11 -5.89
C ALA A 150 0.00 -6.38 -4.83
N VAL A 151 0.98 -7.11 -4.27
CA VAL A 151 1.94 -6.57 -3.30
C VAL A 151 2.80 -5.46 -3.93
N SER A 152 3.33 -5.67 -5.13
CA SER A 152 4.13 -4.69 -5.86
C SER A 152 3.90 -4.84 -7.38
N PRO A 153 4.42 -3.93 -8.22
CA PRO A 153 4.43 -4.15 -9.67
C PRO A 153 5.11 -5.46 -10.08
N ALA A 154 6.15 -5.90 -9.36
CA ALA A 154 6.80 -7.19 -9.64
C ALA A 154 5.89 -8.37 -9.31
N ASP A 155 5.23 -8.33 -8.14
CA ASP A 155 4.28 -9.37 -7.76
C ASP A 155 3.08 -9.45 -8.71
N ALA A 156 2.63 -8.29 -9.23
CA ALA A 156 1.58 -8.25 -10.24
C ALA A 156 2.01 -8.97 -11.52
N VAL A 157 3.26 -8.80 -11.95
CA VAL A 157 3.81 -9.53 -13.11
C VAL A 157 3.80 -11.03 -12.84
N ASP A 158 4.26 -11.47 -11.67
CA ASP A 158 4.26 -12.89 -11.31
C ASP A 158 2.84 -13.50 -11.37
N VAL A 159 1.84 -12.76 -10.88
CA VAL A 159 0.43 -13.17 -10.96
C VAL A 159 -0.07 -13.24 -12.40
N VAL A 160 0.25 -12.24 -13.24
CA VAL A 160 -0.13 -12.22 -14.66
C VAL A 160 0.49 -13.38 -15.43
N LEU A 161 1.76 -13.69 -15.17
CA LEU A 161 2.46 -14.80 -15.83
C LEU A 161 1.87 -16.14 -15.43
N ALA A 162 1.63 -16.36 -14.12
CA ALA A 162 0.98 -17.58 -13.67
C ALA A 162 -0.45 -17.71 -14.22
N PHE A 163 -1.20 -16.61 -14.32
CA PHE A 163 -2.51 -16.63 -14.96
C PHE A 163 -2.42 -17.00 -16.44
N ALA A 164 -1.47 -16.43 -17.18
CA ALA A 164 -1.22 -16.76 -18.59
C ALA A 164 -0.84 -18.23 -18.80
N GLU A 165 -0.20 -18.85 -17.82
CA GLU A 165 0.17 -20.27 -17.81
C GLU A 165 -0.91 -21.18 -17.21
N ASN A 166 -2.08 -20.65 -16.83
CA ASN A 166 -3.16 -21.37 -16.13
C ASN A 166 -2.75 -22.00 -14.78
N GLN A 167 -1.82 -21.37 -14.08
CA GLN A 167 -1.30 -21.77 -12.76
C GLN A 167 -1.86 -20.92 -11.61
N ALA A 168 -2.55 -19.82 -11.90
CA ALA A 168 -3.22 -19.00 -10.89
C ALA A 168 -4.67 -19.48 -10.67
N GLU A 169 -5.10 -19.52 -9.41
CA GLU A 169 -6.51 -19.74 -9.06
C GLU A 169 -7.29 -18.42 -9.18
N ILE A 170 -8.59 -18.47 -9.45
CA ILE A 170 -9.45 -17.26 -9.45
C ILE A 170 -10.27 -17.25 -8.17
N ALA A 171 -10.25 -16.14 -7.45
CA ALA A 171 -11.10 -15.93 -6.27
C ALA A 171 -11.74 -14.54 -6.28
N ASP A 172 -12.81 -14.40 -5.51
CA ASP A 172 -13.48 -13.13 -5.26
C ASP A 172 -12.73 -12.34 -4.18
N PHE A 173 -12.41 -11.08 -4.49
CA PHE A 173 -11.77 -10.16 -3.56
C PHE A 173 -12.61 -8.92 -3.32
N GLU A 174 -12.60 -8.46 -2.07
CA GLU A 174 -13.32 -7.27 -1.62
C GLU A 174 -12.81 -6.02 -2.33
N VAL A 175 -13.73 -5.28 -2.95
CA VAL A 175 -13.52 -3.90 -3.38
C VAL A 175 -14.06 -3.00 -2.26
N MET A 176 -13.18 -2.20 -1.69
CA MET A 176 -13.48 -1.37 -0.53
C MET A 176 -13.62 0.09 -0.96
N ASP A 177 -14.71 0.74 -0.54
CA ASP A 177 -14.91 2.18 -0.67
C ASP A 177 -14.49 2.85 0.64
N ALA A 178 -13.30 3.43 0.60
CA ALA A 178 -12.80 4.27 1.68
C ALA A 178 -13.47 5.64 1.53
N ASP A 179 -14.35 6.02 2.46
CA ASP A 179 -14.90 7.37 2.49
C ASP A 179 -13.76 8.33 2.88
N GLU A 180 -13.08 8.86 1.87
CA GLU A 180 -11.93 9.74 2.04
C GLU A 180 -12.27 10.99 2.85
N ASN A 181 -13.54 11.43 2.88
CA ASN A 181 -14.01 12.55 3.70
C ASN A 181 -14.18 12.15 5.17
N ALA A 182 -14.70 10.97 5.46
CA ALA A 182 -14.79 10.44 6.83
C ALA A 182 -13.40 10.09 7.38
N ILE A 183 -12.52 9.52 6.56
CA ILE A 183 -11.12 9.27 6.93
C ILE A 183 -10.42 10.61 7.20
N ARG A 184 -10.79 11.69 6.51
CA ARG A 184 -10.28 13.06 6.74
C ARG A 184 -10.64 13.58 8.13
N SER A 185 -11.78 13.23 8.69
CA SER A 185 -12.18 13.57 10.07
C SER A 185 -11.74 12.54 11.13
N ASP A 186 -10.73 11.72 10.82
CA ASP A 186 -10.21 10.65 11.69
C ASP A 186 -11.25 9.59 12.08
N THR A 187 -12.35 9.52 11.33
CA THR A 187 -13.35 8.47 11.44
C THR A 187 -13.07 7.41 10.38
N PHE A 188 -12.68 6.22 10.81
CA PHE A 188 -12.41 5.12 9.87
C PHE A 188 -13.73 4.55 9.34
N ALA A 189 -14.17 5.05 8.19
CA ALA A 189 -15.35 4.54 7.49
C ALA A 189 -14.92 3.95 6.13
N VAL A 190 -14.62 2.65 6.14
CA VAL A 190 -14.41 1.87 4.91
C VAL A 190 -15.61 0.95 4.77
N LYS A 191 -16.30 1.02 3.64
CA LYS A 191 -17.47 0.19 3.34
C LYS A 191 -17.12 -0.81 2.25
N LEU A 192 -17.63 -2.02 2.36
CA LEU A 192 -17.58 -2.99 1.27
C LEU A 192 -18.43 -2.47 0.11
N HIS A 193 -17.80 -2.26 -1.04
CA HIS A 193 -18.49 -1.82 -2.27
C HIS A 193 -18.97 -3.02 -3.09
N GLY A 194 -18.21 -4.11 -3.07
CA GLY A 194 -18.56 -5.37 -3.71
C GLY A 194 -17.37 -6.30 -3.84
N PHE A 195 -17.46 -7.25 -4.77
CA PHE A 195 -16.42 -8.22 -5.04
C PHE A 195 -16.06 -8.23 -6.53
N LEU A 196 -14.78 -8.38 -6.84
CA LEU A 196 -14.29 -8.65 -8.18
C LEU A 196 -13.47 -9.94 -8.16
N LYS A 197 -13.55 -10.71 -9.26
CA LYS A 197 -12.66 -11.85 -9.48
C LYS A 197 -11.25 -11.37 -9.73
N CYS A 198 -10.27 -12.03 -9.14
CA CYS A 198 -8.85 -11.78 -9.37
C CYS A 198 -8.09 -13.09 -9.46
N PRO A 199 -7.14 -13.22 -10.41
CA PRO A 199 -6.18 -14.31 -10.39
C PRO A 199 -5.29 -14.17 -9.16
N PHE A 200 -5.22 -15.20 -8.32
CA PHE A 200 -4.43 -15.20 -7.12
C PHE A 200 -3.37 -16.29 -7.12
N LEU A 201 -2.20 -15.90 -6.62
CA LEU A 201 -1.17 -16.80 -6.15
C LEU A 201 -1.03 -16.58 -4.64
N PRO A 202 -0.97 -17.64 -3.83
CA PRO A 202 -0.58 -17.53 -2.42
C PRO A 202 0.67 -16.66 -2.29
N MET A 203 0.69 -15.73 -1.31
CA MET A 203 1.74 -14.75 -1.04
C MET A 203 1.89 -13.50 -1.96
N ARG A 204 1.13 -13.34 -3.05
CA ARG A 204 1.32 -12.22 -4.03
C ARG A 204 0.21 -11.16 -4.07
N ILE A 205 -0.93 -11.41 -3.43
CA ILE A 205 -2.06 -10.48 -3.34
C ILE A 205 -2.17 -9.86 -1.93
N GLN A 206 -2.48 -8.57 -1.87
CA GLN A 206 -2.73 -7.80 -0.66
C GLN A 206 -4.04 -8.24 0.02
N GLY A 207 -3.94 -8.90 1.19
CA GLY A 207 -5.12 -9.16 2.03
C GLY A 207 -5.73 -7.87 2.56
N SER A 208 -7.07 -7.82 2.67
CA SER A 208 -7.76 -6.68 3.25
C SER A 208 -7.27 -6.44 4.69
N LYS A 209 -7.13 -5.17 5.06
CA LYS A 209 -6.73 -4.76 6.41
C LYS A 209 -7.87 -5.15 7.38
N GLN A 210 -7.85 -6.38 7.89
CA GLN A 210 -8.73 -6.75 8.98
C GLN A 210 -8.29 -6.02 10.24
N VAL A 211 -9.23 -5.26 10.80
CA VAL A 211 -9.11 -4.74 12.16
C VAL A 211 -9.16 -5.95 13.08
N SER A 212 -8.08 -6.20 13.82
CA SER A 212 -8.10 -7.19 14.90
C SER A 212 -9.25 -6.82 15.85
N PRO A 213 -10.21 -7.71 16.14
CA PRO A 213 -11.27 -7.41 17.11
C PRO A 213 -10.64 -7.02 18.44
N GLU A 214 -11.06 -5.87 18.99
CA GLU A 214 -10.60 -5.36 20.29
C GLU A 214 -11.18 -6.20 21.43
N THR A 215 -10.66 -7.41 21.64
CA THR A 215 -10.97 -8.19 22.84
C THR A 215 -10.31 -7.55 24.08
N VAL A 216 -10.82 -7.85 25.27
CA VAL A 216 -10.22 -7.39 26.54
C VAL A 216 -8.77 -7.85 26.64
N ASP A 217 -8.50 -9.12 26.29
CA ASP A 217 -7.16 -9.72 26.26
C ASP A 217 -6.20 -8.97 25.31
N GLU A 218 -6.68 -8.51 24.16
CA GLU A 218 -5.86 -7.76 23.19
C GLU A 218 -5.42 -6.41 23.77
N LYS A 219 -6.33 -5.70 24.46
CA LYS A 219 -6.01 -4.42 25.13
C LYS A 219 -5.03 -4.59 26.28
N GLU A 220 -5.16 -5.67 27.04
CA GLU A 220 -4.21 -6.02 28.11
C GLU A 220 -2.83 -6.31 27.53
N ASN A 221 -2.73 -7.11 26.46
CA ASN A 221 -1.46 -7.41 25.82
C ASN A 221 -0.81 -6.16 25.19
N GLN A 222 -1.59 -5.28 24.54
CA GLN A 222 -1.07 -3.98 24.06
C GLN A 222 -0.55 -3.11 25.20
N THR A 223 -1.23 -3.11 26.36
CA THR A 223 -0.80 -2.36 27.55
C THR A 223 0.52 -2.93 28.10
N ALA A 224 0.69 -4.25 28.11
CA ALA A 224 1.90 -4.92 28.56
C ALA A 224 3.11 -4.64 27.66
N ILE A 225 2.89 -4.67 26.33
CA ILE A 225 3.89 -4.26 25.33
C ILE A 225 4.28 -2.79 25.54
N ALA A 226 3.28 -1.91 25.69
CA ALA A 226 3.52 -0.48 25.82
C ALA A 226 4.32 -0.14 27.09
N LYS A 227 4.03 -0.78 28.23
CA LYS A 227 4.84 -0.62 29.45
C LYS A 227 6.31 -0.99 29.23
N THR A 228 6.56 -2.12 28.56
CA THR A 228 7.93 -2.57 28.26
C THR A 228 8.68 -1.54 27.42
N ILE A 229 8.03 -1.03 26.37
CA ILE A 229 8.64 -0.03 25.49
C ILE A 229 8.95 1.25 26.26
N ILE A 230 8.00 1.76 27.05
CA ILE A 230 8.14 3.00 27.82
C ILE A 230 9.26 2.87 28.88
N GLU A 231 9.37 1.73 29.57
CA GLU A 231 10.46 1.45 30.52
C GLU A 231 11.84 1.49 29.82
N ASP A 232 11.93 1.07 28.56
CA ASP A 232 13.16 1.06 27.76
C ASP A 232 13.41 2.38 27.00
N MET A 233 12.49 3.36 27.07
CA MET A 233 12.64 4.64 26.37
C MET A 233 13.75 5.50 26.98
N ARG A 234 14.50 6.19 26.11
CA ARG A 234 15.58 7.10 26.47
C ARG A 234 15.03 8.52 26.57
N GLN A 235 15.33 9.20 27.68
CA GLN A 235 14.82 10.54 27.97
C GLN A 235 15.29 11.64 27.00
N ASP A 236 16.36 11.42 26.24
CA ASP A 236 16.92 12.40 25.29
C ASP A 236 16.74 12.00 23.82
N ALA A 237 15.95 10.95 23.57
CA ALA A 237 15.70 10.42 22.24
C ALA A 237 14.45 11.00 21.59
N THR A 238 14.48 11.05 20.26
CA THR A 238 13.30 11.34 19.43
C THR A 238 12.72 10.01 18.93
N TYR A 239 11.40 9.86 18.98
CA TYR A 239 10.70 8.66 18.54
C TYR A 239 9.77 8.98 17.38
N ILE A 240 10.00 8.33 16.24
CA ILE A 240 9.06 8.30 15.12
C ILE A 240 8.05 7.19 15.42
N LEU A 241 6.80 7.58 15.66
CA LEU A 241 5.71 6.67 16.01
C LEU A 241 4.96 6.29 14.73
N GLY A 242 5.12 5.04 14.28
CA GLY A 242 4.38 4.49 13.16
C GLY A 242 2.88 4.38 13.40
N PRO A 243 2.10 4.04 12.37
CA PRO A 243 0.66 3.83 12.48
C PRO A 243 0.32 2.57 13.28
N GLY A 244 -0.92 2.50 13.77
CA GLY A 244 -1.52 1.32 14.37
C GLY A 244 -1.98 1.50 15.81
N THR A 245 -2.94 0.68 16.22
CA THR A 245 -3.53 0.67 17.58
C THR A 245 -2.51 0.29 18.66
N THR A 246 -1.57 -0.62 18.37
CA THR A 246 -0.49 -0.96 19.30
C THR A 246 0.40 0.25 19.61
N VAL A 247 0.75 1.05 18.59
CA VAL A 247 1.55 2.27 18.79
C VAL A 247 0.72 3.38 19.44
N LYS A 248 -0.57 3.47 19.11
CA LYS A 248 -1.52 4.35 19.81
C LYS A 248 -1.55 4.07 21.31
N ARG A 249 -1.56 2.79 21.71
CA ARG A 249 -1.56 2.41 23.13
C ARG A 249 -0.31 2.88 23.87
N ILE A 250 0.85 2.92 23.20
CA ILE A 250 2.09 3.49 23.74
C ILE A 250 1.92 4.98 23.99
N ALA A 251 1.40 5.72 23.00
CA ALA A 251 1.15 7.15 23.13
C ALA A 251 0.15 7.50 24.25
N GLU A 252 -0.92 6.71 24.38
CA GLU A 252 -1.90 6.86 25.47
C GLU A 252 -1.25 6.73 26.85
N LEU A 253 -0.37 5.75 27.05
CA LEU A 253 0.35 5.58 28.32
C LEU A 253 1.43 6.65 28.55
N LEU A 254 1.96 7.25 27.48
CA LEU A 254 2.84 8.43 27.55
C LEU A 254 2.07 9.73 27.83
N GLY A 255 0.74 9.69 27.84
CA GLY A 255 -0.11 10.86 28.06
C GLY A 255 -0.15 11.84 26.88
N VAL A 256 0.09 11.35 25.66
CA VAL A 256 0.08 12.17 24.42
C VAL A 256 -0.89 11.63 23.39
N GLU A 257 -1.34 12.50 22.49
CA GLU A 257 -2.20 12.12 21.37
C GLU A 257 -1.41 11.36 20.29
N LYS A 258 -2.13 10.56 19.47
CA LYS A 258 -1.58 9.82 18.33
C LYS A 258 -2.59 9.69 17.21
N THR A 259 -2.16 9.95 15.98
CA THR A 259 -2.93 9.66 14.76
C THR A 259 -2.82 8.17 14.42
N VAL A 260 -3.92 7.43 14.46
CA VAL A 260 -3.88 5.94 14.31
C VAL A 260 -3.32 5.49 12.96
N LEU A 261 -3.63 6.22 11.89
CA LEU A 261 -3.18 5.89 10.52
C LEU A 261 -2.03 6.76 10.04
N GLY A 262 -1.53 7.65 10.91
CA GLY A 262 -0.48 8.62 10.61
C GLY A 262 0.83 8.23 11.27
N VAL A 263 1.88 8.96 10.88
CA VAL A 263 3.19 8.89 11.53
C VAL A 263 3.33 10.16 12.37
N ASP A 264 3.75 10.00 13.62
CA ASP A 264 3.90 11.13 14.55
C ASP A 264 5.33 11.18 15.08
N ILE A 265 5.76 12.33 15.59
CA ILE A 265 7.08 12.51 16.23
C ILE A 265 6.86 12.81 17.69
N TYR A 266 7.40 11.96 18.57
CA TYR A 266 7.42 12.16 20.01
C TYR A 266 8.82 12.54 20.50
N LYS A 267 8.89 13.56 21.36
CA LYS A 267 10.11 13.96 22.08
C LYS A 267 9.77 14.65 23.39
N ASN A 268 10.31 14.14 24.50
CA ASN A 268 10.21 14.74 25.85
C ASN A 268 8.80 15.18 26.23
N GLY A 269 7.81 14.29 26.08
CA GLY A 269 6.41 14.57 26.41
C GLY A 269 5.66 15.45 25.41
N LYS A 270 6.28 15.87 24.30
CA LYS A 270 5.62 16.61 23.22
C LYS A 270 5.47 15.71 22.00
N VAL A 271 4.36 15.89 21.27
CA VAL A 271 4.07 15.18 20.03
C VAL A 271 3.79 16.16 18.89
N ILE A 272 4.29 15.84 17.70
CA ILE A 272 3.91 16.46 16.44
C ILE A 272 3.14 15.40 15.65
N LEU A 273 1.86 15.68 15.38
CA LEU A 273 0.93 14.73 14.79
C LEU A 273 0.95 14.77 13.25
N ASP A 274 0.65 13.62 12.65
CA ASP A 274 0.43 13.36 11.23
C ASP A 274 1.47 14.03 10.31
N VAL A 275 2.74 13.74 10.57
CA VAL A 275 3.87 14.31 9.85
C VAL A 275 4.14 13.59 8.53
N ASP A 276 4.52 14.37 7.52
CA ASP A 276 5.08 13.86 6.26
C ASP A 276 6.61 13.67 6.35
N GLU A 277 7.21 13.09 5.31
CA GLU A 277 8.67 12.86 5.23
C GLU A 277 9.45 14.16 5.42
N LYS A 278 9.02 15.24 4.76
CA LYS A 278 9.72 16.53 4.80
C LYS A 278 9.75 17.07 6.23
N ARG A 279 8.62 17.01 6.93
CA ARG A 279 8.49 17.43 8.32
C ARG A 279 9.34 16.58 9.25
N ILE A 280 9.40 15.26 9.05
CA ILE A 280 10.30 14.37 9.79
C ILE A 280 11.76 14.82 9.62
N MET A 281 12.16 15.10 8.37
CA MET A 281 13.53 15.52 8.05
C MET A 281 13.89 16.91 8.62
N GLU A 282 12.91 17.80 8.71
CA GLU A 282 13.08 19.14 9.30
C GLU A 282 13.17 19.10 10.82
N GLU A 283 12.33 18.31 11.48
CA GLU A 283 12.21 18.26 12.94
C GLU A 283 13.35 17.46 13.59
N ILE A 284 13.83 16.41 12.92
CA ILE A 284 14.87 15.55 13.46
C ILE A 284 16.27 16.13 13.19
N LYS A 285 16.87 16.66 14.25
CA LYS A 285 18.24 17.22 14.21
C LYS A 285 19.32 16.19 14.53
N ASP A 286 19.05 15.29 15.48
CA ASP A 286 20.00 14.26 15.91
C ASP A 286 19.50 12.86 15.56
N TRP A 287 19.97 12.36 14.41
CA TRP A 287 19.64 11.03 13.91
C TRP A 287 20.26 9.91 14.76
N GLN A 288 21.32 10.20 15.54
CA GLN A 288 21.97 9.21 16.39
C GLN A 288 21.16 8.88 17.65
N LYS A 289 20.24 9.78 18.03
CA LYS A 289 19.29 9.61 19.14
C LYS A 289 17.86 9.42 18.66
N THR A 290 17.67 9.05 17.40
CA THR A 290 16.35 8.84 16.83
C THR A 290 16.01 7.36 16.74
N TRP A 291 14.79 7.01 17.12
CA TRP A 291 14.24 5.65 17.08
C TRP A 291 12.94 5.63 16.27
N ILE A 292 12.62 4.49 15.67
CA ILE A 292 11.32 4.27 15.02
C ILE A 292 10.59 3.17 15.79
N ILE A 293 9.33 3.42 16.15
CA ILE A 293 8.45 2.42 16.76
C ILE A 293 7.40 2.00 15.72
N LEU A 294 7.35 0.72 15.39
CA LEU A 294 6.46 0.16 14.38
C LEU A 294 5.64 -1.00 14.95
N SER A 295 4.47 -1.21 14.35
CA SER A 295 3.72 -2.45 14.48
C SER A 295 3.50 -3.03 13.09
N PRO A 296 3.62 -4.36 12.91
CA PRO A 296 3.26 -5.00 11.65
C PRO A 296 1.82 -4.69 11.27
N ILE A 297 1.61 -4.51 9.97
CA ILE A 297 0.35 -4.08 9.39
C ILE A 297 -0.26 -5.25 8.59
N GLY A 298 -1.49 -5.61 8.96
CA GLY A 298 -2.27 -6.67 8.30
C GLY A 298 -1.72 -8.08 8.51
N HIS A 299 -2.42 -9.06 7.94
CA HIS A 299 -2.05 -10.49 7.97
C HIS A 299 -0.74 -10.78 7.21
N GLN A 300 -0.29 -9.85 6.36
CA GLN A 300 0.92 -9.98 5.55
C GLN A 300 2.22 -9.67 6.32
N GLY A 301 2.13 -9.16 7.55
CA GLY A 301 3.31 -8.85 8.37
C GLY A 301 4.16 -7.69 7.84
N ILE A 302 3.58 -6.74 7.10
CA ILE A 302 4.35 -5.63 6.52
C ILE A 302 4.79 -4.68 7.63
N LEU A 303 6.10 -4.43 7.73
CA LEU A 303 6.70 -3.56 8.73
C LEU A 303 6.95 -2.14 8.21
N LEU A 304 7.50 -2.02 7.00
CA LEU A 304 7.81 -0.74 6.33
C LEU A 304 7.43 -0.81 4.87
N GLY A 305 6.99 0.32 4.32
CA GLY A 305 6.68 0.46 2.90
C GLY A 305 5.21 0.61 2.57
N ARG A 306 4.32 0.16 3.46
CA ARG A 306 2.86 0.30 3.29
C ARG A 306 2.18 0.88 4.50
N GLY A 307 1.37 1.90 4.28
CA GLY A 307 0.64 2.60 5.36
C GLY A 307 1.52 3.47 6.23
N ASN A 308 2.84 3.51 6.00
CA ASN A 308 3.83 4.31 6.71
C ASN A 308 4.92 4.85 5.78
N GLN A 309 4.63 5.13 4.51
CA GLN A 309 5.61 5.64 3.54
C GLN A 309 6.25 6.98 3.93
N GLN A 310 5.67 7.72 4.89
CA GLN A 310 6.31 8.90 5.48
C GLN A 310 7.67 8.55 6.10
N ILE A 311 7.87 7.30 6.52
CA ILE A 311 9.15 6.75 6.98
C ILE A 311 9.91 6.24 5.74
N SER A 312 10.47 7.19 4.99
CA SER A 312 11.13 6.91 3.71
C SER A 312 12.43 6.10 3.86
N PRO A 313 12.94 5.50 2.76
CA PRO A 313 14.26 4.87 2.73
C PRO A 313 15.37 5.71 3.35
N GLU A 314 15.39 7.03 3.07
CA GLU A 314 16.39 7.95 3.61
C GLU A 314 16.30 8.07 5.14
N ILE A 315 15.09 8.16 5.70
CA ILE A 315 14.86 8.15 7.15
C ILE A 315 15.34 6.84 7.76
N VAL A 316 15.03 5.71 7.13
CA VAL A 316 15.44 4.38 7.60
C VAL A 316 16.96 4.21 7.56
N LYS A 317 17.65 4.68 6.51
CA LYS A 317 19.12 4.70 6.42
C LYS A 317 19.74 5.50 7.56
N ARG A 318 19.18 6.66 7.91
CA ARG A 318 19.68 7.53 8.99
C ARG A 318 19.46 6.96 10.39
N VAL A 319 18.28 6.37 10.63
CA VAL A 319 17.95 5.77 11.93
C VAL A 319 18.67 4.44 12.15
N THR A 320 18.87 3.67 11.08
CA THR A 320 19.43 2.31 11.05
C THR A 320 18.54 1.23 11.66
N LYS A 321 18.72 -0.02 11.23
CA LYS A 321 17.94 -1.19 11.68
C LYS A 321 17.97 -1.37 13.20
N GLN A 322 19.10 -1.07 13.85
CA GLN A 322 19.31 -1.28 15.28
C GLN A 322 18.44 -0.38 16.16
N ARG A 323 17.86 0.70 15.61
CA ARG A 323 16.99 1.64 16.31
C ARG A 323 15.52 1.54 15.90
N ILE A 324 15.15 0.43 15.27
CA ILE A 324 13.76 0.10 14.97
C ILE A 324 13.24 -0.83 16.07
N ILE A 325 12.24 -0.34 16.81
CA ILE A 325 11.51 -1.09 17.83
C ILE A 325 10.23 -1.60 17.18
N VAL A 326 10.03 -2.92 17.19
CA VAL A 326 8.83 -3.54 16.64
C VAL A 326 7.96 -4.07 17.77
N ALA A 327 6.67 -3.75 17.71
CA ALA A 327 5.67 -4.07 18.71
C ALA A 327 4.47 -4.77 18.07
N ALA A 328 4.15 -5.97 18.53
CA ALA A 328 3.00 -6.72 18.00
C ALA A 328 2.40 -7.60 19.08
N THR A 329 1.08 -7.65 19.16
CA THR A 329 0.39 -8.59 20.05
C THR A 329 0.62 -10.03 19.61
N LYS A 330 0.46 -10.97 20.56
CA LYS A 330 0.62 -12.41 20.29
C LYS A 330 -0.35 -12.88 19.20
N SER A 331 -1.60 -12.43 19.26
CA SER A 331 -2.64 -12.68 18.27
C SER A 331 -2.22 -12.19 16.87
N LYS A 332 -1.68 -10.97 16.78
CA LYS A 332 -1.22 -10.37 15.52
C LYS A 332 -0.02 -11.11 14.96
N LEU A 333 0.93 -11.55 15.77
CA LEU A 333 2.04 -12.35 15.25
C LEU A 333 1.61 -13.72 14.74
N GLN A 334 0.66 -14.38 15.43
CA GLN A 334 0.13 -15.67 15.00
C GLN A 334 -0.65 -15.58 13.69
N SER A 335 -1.24 -14.42 13.42
CA SER A 335 -1.93 -14.14 12.17
C SER A 335 -1.02 -13.58 11.08
N ILE A 336 0.31 -13.59 11.24
CA ILE A 336 1.20 -13.20 10.15
C ILE A 336 1.48 -14.42 9.28
N GLU A 337 1.10 -14.32 8.01
CA GLU A 337 1.32 -15.33 6.99
C GLU A 337 2.80 -15.70 6.90
N GLY A 338 3.10 -17.00 6.96
CA GLY A 338 4.47 -17.51 6.90
C GLY A 338 5.35 -17.15 8.11
N ASN A 339 4.79 -16.56 9.17
CA ASN A 339 5.53 -16.08 10.35
C ASN A 339 6.74 -15.21 9.98
N VAL A 340 6.60 -14.37 8.94
CA VAL A 340 7.67 -13.52 8.42
C VAL A 340 7.20 -12.08 8.30
N LEU A 341 8.08 -11.15 8.69
CA LEU A 341 7.84 -9.73 8.47
C LEU A 341 8.35 -9.32 7.09
N ARG A 342 7.62 -8.46 6.41
CA ARG A 342 7.96 -8.00 5.06
C ARG A 342 8.32 -6.52 5.06
N VAL A 343 9.29 -6.15 4.24
CA VAL A 343 9.64 -4.75 3.98
C VAL A 343 9.60 -4.46 2.48
N ASP A 344 9.02 -3.32 2.12
CA ASP A 344 8.90 -2.87 0.73
C ASP A 344 9.06 -1.34 0.69
N THR A 345 10.27 -0.88 1.01
CA THR A 345 10.54 0.56 1.14
C THR A 345 10.63 1.27 -0.20
N GLY A 346 10.66 0.53 -1.32
CA GLY A 346 10.90 1.05 -2.66
C GLY A 346 12.38 1.33 -2.95
N ASP A 347 13.29 1.02 -2.02
CA ASP A 347 14.75 1.11 -2.17
C ASP A 347 15.38 -0.25 -1.84
N ALA A 348 15.97 -0.88 -2.85
CA ALA A 348 16.53 -2.23 -2.74
C ALA A 348 17.70 -2.33 -1.74
N GLU A 349 18.45 -1.26 -1.50
CA GLU A 349 19.52 -1.25 -0.49
C GLU A 349 18.94 -1.25 0.92
N VAL A 350 17.88 -0.46 1.16
CA VAL A 350 17.20 -0.42 2.45
C VAL A 350 16.49 -1.73 2.74
N ASP A 351 15.80 -2.30 1.76
CA ASP A 351 15.14 -3.60 1.93
C ASP A 351 16.19 -4.67 2.29
N LYS A 352 17.33 -4.68 1.60
CA LYS A 352 18.45 -5.58 1.91
C LYS A 352 19.04 -5.32 3.30
N MET A 353 19.16 -4.07 3.74
CA MET A 353 19.64 -3.72 5.09
C MET A 353 18.70 -4.24 6.19
N LEU A 354 17.39 -4.25 5.92
CA LEU A 354 16.37 -4.65 6.89
C LEU A 354 16.21 -6.16 7.00
N ARG A 355 16.57 -6.93 5.96
CA ARG A 355 16.54 -8.41 5.96
C ARG A 355 17.29 -9.05 7.12
N GLY A 356 16.93 -10.29 7.43
CA GLY A 356 17.52 -11.09 8.52
C GLY A 356 16.52 -11.28 9.64
N TYR A 357 16.88 -10.98 10.89
CA TYR A 357 15.96 -11.08 12.03
C TYR A 357 15.78 -9.73 12.71
N ILE A 358 14.62 -9.52 13.32
CA ILE A 358 14.32 -8.39 14.17
C ILE A 358 13.62 -8.86 15.45
N ARG A 359 13.90 -8.16 16.55
CA ARG A 359 13.24 -8.40 17.84
C ARG A 359 11.89 -7.71 17.84
N VAL A 360 10.83 -8.47 18.09
CA VAL A 360 9.47 -7.98 18.25
C VAL A 360 9.05 -8.14 19.70
N ILE A 361 8.64 -7.05 20.34
CA ILE A 361 8.11 -7.06 21.71
C ILE A 361 6.67 -7.56 21.65
N THR A 362 6.39 -8.63 22.39
CA THR A 362 5.13 -9.39 22.32
C THR A 362 4.32 -9.36 23.60
N ASP A 363 4.94 -9.04 24.73
CA ASP A 363 4.29 -8.93 26.04
C ASP A 363 5.19 -8.17 27.02
N TYR A 364 4.79 -8.10 28.30
CA TYR A 364 5.61 -7.49 29.36
C TYR A 364 6.95 -8.22 29.51
N LYS A 365 8.06 -7.54 29.17
CA LYS A 365 9.42 -8.08 29.17
C LYS A 365 9.59 -9.36 28.33
N GLU A 366 8.68 -9.59 27.38
CA GLU A 366 8.71 -10.73 26.45
C GLU A 366 8.94 -10.23 25.02
N TRP A 367 9.73 -10.99 24.26
CA TRP A 367 9.96 -10.71 22.85
C TRP A 367 10.21 -11.99 22.05
N ARG A 368 10.02 -11.91 20.74
CA ARG A 368 10.32 -12.95 19.77
C ARG A 368 11.23 -12.42 18.66
N LEU A 369 12.09 -13.28 18.13
CA LEU A 369 12.83 -12.98 16.90
C LEU A 369 11.97 -13.39 15.71
N MET A 370 11.70 -12.44 14.84
CA MET A 370 10.95 -12.67 13.59
C MET A 370 11.90 -12.50 12.41
N PRO A 371 11.84 -13.40 11.40
CA PRO A 371 12.54 -13.18 10.15
C PRO A 371 11.94 -11.98 9.41
N VAL A 372 12.78 -11.23 8.70
CA VAL A 372 12.43 -10.09 7.86
C VAL A 372 12.91 -10.38 6.44
N GLN A 373 12.01 -10.26 5.47
CA GLN A 373 12.27 -10.50 4.04
C GLN A 373 12.11 -9.25 3.19
#